data_AF-A0A286UG40-F1
#
_entry.id   AF-A0A286UG40-F1
#
_cell.length_a   1.000
_cell.length_b   1.000
_cell.length_c   1.000
_cell.angle_alpha   90.00
_cell.angle_beta   90.00
_cell.angle_gamma   90.00
#
_symmetry.space_group_name_H-M   'P 1'
#
loop_
_entity.id
_entity.type
_entity.pdbx_description
1 polymer ?
#
loop_
_entity_poly.entity_id
_entity_poly.type
_entity_poly.pdbx_seq_one_letter_code
_entity_poly.pdbx_strand_id
1 'polypeptide(L)'
;MPQSWLLLCCILSPVVVIARLYSLLPKSGSVNSRKQRGESNTCSLAVFLGSGGHTSEALSLVSSLDFSRYTPRKYIISEGDSLSAQKASDLEQDAASKSENNPTSYEIVVVPRARQVHQPLITTPPTALWSLLSVMKLLLFSGGSCSFSDILLLNGPGTCFILCLAVYILRFFGIPTPRLIYVESFARVNTLSLSGKLLRPVVDRFIVQWPQLLADGKRGDCYGCLV
;
A
#
# COMPACT_ATOMS: atom_id res chain seq x y z
N MET A 1 10.84 -44.27 16.84
CA MET A 1 9.49 -43.92 16.36
C MET A 1 9.15 -42.42 16.48
N PRO A 2 9.39 -41.68 17.58
CA PRO A 2 9.05 -40.24 17.66
C PRO A 2 10.04 -39.33 16.90
N GLN A 3 11.28 -39.77 16.72
CA GLN A 3 12.37 -38.98 16.12
C GLN A 3 12.21 -38.79 14.60
N SER A 4 11.61 -39.76 13.90
CA SER A 4 11.28 -39.65 12.48
C SER A 4 10.16 -38.64 12.22
N TRP A 5 9.19 -38.50 13.13
CA TRP A 5 8.12 -37.50 13.03
C TRP A 5 8.65 -36.07 13.20
N LEU A 6 9.56 -35.86 14.16
CA LEU A 6 10.18 -34.55 14.37
C LEU A 6 10.98 -34.11 13.15
N LEU A 7 11.76 -35.01 12.55
CA LEU A 7 12.51 -34.75 11.33
C LEU A 7 11.57 -34.45 10.14
N LEU A 8 10.46 -35.19 10.00
CA LEU A 8 9.47 -34.94 8.96
C LEU A 8 8.81 -33.57 9.12
N CYS A 9 8.43 -33.18 10.34
CA CYS A 9 7.85 -31.85 10.65
C CYS A 9 8.85 -30.71 10.39
N CYS A 10 10.13 -30.90 10.72
CA CYS A 10 11.19 -29.93 10.43
C CYS A 10 11.43 -29.71 8.93
N ILE A 11 11.21 -30.72 8.09
CA ILE A 11 11.36 -30.62 6.63
C ILE A 11 10.08 -30.13 5.96
N LEU A 12 8.90 -30.58 6.41
CA LEU A 12 7.62 -30.18 5.83
C LEU A 12 7.24 -28.73 6.15
N SER A 13 7.61 -28.22 7.33
CA SER A 13 7.31 -26.84 7.72
C SER A 13 7.92 -25.78 6.78
N PRO A 14 9.20 -25.77 6.40
CA PRO A 14 9.73 -24.80 5.44
C PRO A 14 9.10 -24.97 4.06
N VAL A 15 8.79 -26.19 3.63
CA VAL A 15 8.12 -26.44 2.35
C VAL A 15 6.72 -25.81 2.33
N VAL A 16 5.93 -25.98 3.39
CA VAL A 16 4.60 -25.36 3.51
C VAL A 16 4.72 -23.83 3.58
N VAL A 17 5.70 -23.30 4.31
CA VAL A 17 5.95 -21.85 4.39
C VAL A 17 6.33 -21.28 3.03
N ILE A 18 7.24 -21.93 2.30
CA ILE A 18 7.66 -21.50 0.97
C ILE A 18 6.50 -21.61 -0.03
N ALA A 19 5.74 -22.71 0.00
CA ALA A 19 4.55 -22.88 -0.84
C ALA A 19 3.50 -21.80 -0.54
N ARG A 20 3.28 -21.46 0.74
CA ARG A 20 2.41 -20.37 1.16
C ARG A 20 2.92 -19.04 0.63
N LEU A 21 4.20 -18.69 0.84
CA LEU A 21 4.80 -17.46 0.33
C LEU A 21 4.68 -17.34 -1.20
N TYR A 22 4.94 -18.43 -1.93
CA TYR A 22 4.80 -18.48 -3.39
C TYR A 22 3.35 -18.27 -3.83
N SER A 23 2.38 -18.86 -3.10
CA SER A 23 0.95 -18.66 -3.38
C SER A 23 0.45 -17.22 -3.15
N LEU A 24 1.16 -16.45 -2.33
CA LEU A 24 0.84 -15.04 -2.04
C LEU A 24 1.47 -14.06 -3.03
N LEU A 25 2.44 -14.52 -3.83
CA LEU A 25 3.00 -13.68 -4.87
C LEU A 25 1.94 -13.43 -5.95
N PRO A 26 1.75 -12.19 -6.41
CA PRO A 26 0.67 -11.90 -7.33
C PRO A 26 1.03 -12.49 -8.69
N LYS A 27 0.16 -13.39 -9.20
CA LYS A 27 0.38 -14.09 -10.47
C LYS A 27 0.48 -13.08 -11.61
N SER A 28 1.63 -13.06 -12.28
CA SER A 28 1.87 -12.23 -13.47
C SER A 28 0.88 -12.65 -14.56
N GLY A 29 -0.03 -11.75 -14.95
CA GLY A 29 -0.99 -11.99 -16.03
C GLY A 29 -2.44 -12.25 -15.63
N SER A 30 -2.78 -12.35 -14.34
CA SER A 30 -4.20 -12.43 -13.93
C SER A 30 -4.86 -11.06 -13.87
N VAL A 31 -4.86 -10.34 -14.99
CA VAL A 31 -5.81 -9.22 -15.21
C VAL A 31 -7.25 -9.76 -15.32
N ASN A 32 -7.41 -11.07 -15.57
CA ASN A 32 -8.71 -11.67 -15.81
C ASN A 32 -9.38 -12.25 -14.56
N SER A 33 -10.65 -11.86 -14.41
CA SER A 33 -11.72 -12.56 -13.68
C SER A 33 -11.82 -12.40 -12.17
N ARG A 34 -11.83 -11.16 -11.65
CA ARG A 34 -12.79 -10.85 -10.58
C ARG A 34 -13.79 -9.87 -11.17
N LYS A 35 -15.08 -10.23 -11.15
CA LYS A 35 -16.19 -9.43 -11.72
C LYS A 35 -15.91 -7.95 -11.43
N GLN A 36 -15.84 -7.13 -12.48
CA GLN A 36 -15.82 -5.68 -12.30
C GLN A 36 -16.95 -5.33 -11.35
N ARG A 37 -16.62 -4.71 -10.21
CA ARG A 37 -17.63 -4.26 -9.26
C ARG A 37 -18.53 -3.31 -10.05
N GLY A 38 -19.83 -3.58 -10.09
CA GLY A 38 -20.79 -2.74 -10.82
C GLY A 38 -20.62 -1.28 -10.43
N GLU A 39 -20.88 -0.37 -11.36
CA GLU A 39 -20.60 1.07 -11.22
C GLU A 39 -21.21 1.70 -9.96
N SER A 40 -22.31 1.13 -9.46
CA SER A 40 -23.03 1.56 -8.25
C SER A 40 -22.43 1.09 -6.92
N ASN A 41 -21.38 0.27 -6.92
CA ASN A 41 -20.80 -0.26 -5.67
C ASN A 41 -19.68 0.64 -5.16
N THR A 42 -19.74 0.95 -3.86
CA THR A 42 -18.67 1.68 -3.18
C THR A 42 -17.44 0.82 -2.95
N CYS A 43 -16.27 1.46 -2.88
CA CYS A 43 -14.98 0.83 -2.63
C CYS A 43 -14.20 1.64 -1.60
N SER A 44 -13.80 1.00 -0.51
CA SER A 44 -13.00 1.68 0.52
C SER A 44 -11.55 1.85 0.04
N LEU A 45 -11.02 3.06 0.17
CA LEU A 45 -9.69 3.43 -0.34
C LEU A 45 -8.81 3.91 0.80
N ALA A 46 -7.69 3.25 1.03
CA ALA A 46 -6.62 3.75 1.88
C ALA A 46 -5.50 4.32 1.01
N VAL A 47 -4.98 5.49 1.37
CA VAL A 47 -3.91 6.18 0.64
C VAL A 47 -2.79 6.50 1.61
N PHE A 48 -1.59 6.02 1.32
CA PHE A 48 -0.40 6.44 2.04
C PHE A 48 0.12 7.76 1.48
N LEU A 49 0.16 8.77 2.34
CA LEU A 49 0.74 10.07 2.06
C LEU A 49 2.20 10.07 2.52
N GLY A 50 3.10 9.84 1.56
CA GLY A 50 4.53 10.10 1.78
C GLY A 50 4.77 11.58 2.02
N SER A 51 5.81 11.96 2.76
CA SER A 51 6.08 13.38 3.08
C SER A 51 6.56 14.19 1.88
N GLY A 52 6.12 15.45 1.76
CA GLY A 52 6.62 16.43 0.80
C GLY A 52 6.03 16.29 -0.61
N GLY A 53 6.89 16.08 -1.61
CA GLY A 53 6.48 15.95 -3.02
C GLY A 53 5.55 14.76 -3.26
N HIS A 54 5.83 13.62 -2.61
CA HIS A 54 5.02 12.41 -2.69
C HIS A 54 3.58 12.59 -2.16
N THR A 55 3.38 13.45 -1.16
CA THR A 55 2.04 13.82 -0.68
C THR A 55 1.23 14.42 -1.81
N SER A 56 1.86 15.36 -2.52
CA SER A 56 1.20 16.15 -3.56
C SER A 56 0.92 15.29 -4.79
N GLU A 57 1.84 14.38 -5.14
CA GLU A 57 1.62 13.34 -6.16
C GLU A 57 0.41 12.45 -5.79
N ALA A 58 0.37 11.92 -4.57
CA ALA A 58 -0.71 11.04 -4.11
C ALA A 58 -2.06 11.76 -4.03
N LEU A 59 -2.11 13.02 -3.58
CA LEU A 59 -3.34 13.79 -3.51
C LEU A 59 -3.81 14.26 -4.89
N SER A 60 -2.91 14.58 -5.83
CA SER A 60 -3.27 14.87 -7.22
C SER A 60 -4.03 13.69 -7.84
N LEU A 61 -3.46 12.48 -7.68
CA LEU A 61 -4.11 11.22 -8.09
C LEU A 61 -5.51 11.06 -7.48
N VAL A 62 -5.61 11.24 -6.16
CA VAL A 62 -6.88 11.05 -5.43
C VAL A 62 -7.92 12.10 -5.82
N SER A 63 -7.51 13.35 -6.09
CA SER A 63 -8.43 14.43 -6.48
C SER A 63 -9.12 14.19 -7.83
N SER A 64 -8.52 13.36 -8.69
CA SER A 64 -9.11 12.93 -9.96
C SER A 64 -10.12 11.77 -9.84
N LEU A 65 -10.22 11.13 -8.66
CA LEU A 65 -11.11 10.01 -8.42
C LEU A 65 -12.53 10.47 -8.07
N ASP A 66 -13.51 9.64 -8.42
CA ASP A 66 -14.90 9.86 -8.02
C ASP A 66 -15.12 9.54 -6.53
N PHE A 67 -15.28 10.59 -5.73
CA PHE A 67 -15.49 10.48 -4.28
C PHE A 67 -16.84 9.89 -3.86
N SER A 68 -17.81 9.74 -4.77
CA SER A 68 -19.05 9.01 -4.49
C SER A 68 -18.82 7.49 -4.47
N ARG A 69 -17.95 7.00 -5.38
CA ARG A 69 -17.61 5.59 -5.51
C ARG A 69 -16.55 5.14 -4.54
N TYR A 70 -15.50 5.94 -4.34
CA TYR A 70 -14.37 5.57 -3.48
C TYR A 70 -14.57 6.05 -2.05
N THR A 71 -15.48 5.44 -1.30
CA THR A 71 -15.82 5.79 0.09
C THR A 71 -15.97 4.53 0.97
N PRO A 72 -15.56 4.55 2.26
CA PRO A 72 -14.82 5.61 2.95
C PRO A 72 -13.35 5.70 2.53
N ARG A 73 -12.74 6.87 2.72
CA ARG A 73 -11.32 7.13 2.42
C ARG A 73 -10.50 7.18 3.70
N LYS A 74 -9.34 6.55 3.70
CA LYS A 74 -8.41 6.56 4.83
C LYS A 74 -7.06 7.11 4.40
N TYR A 75 -6.61 8.19 5.01
CA TYR A 75 -5.31 8.78 4.73
C TYR A 75 -4.32 8.33 5.79
N ILE A 76 -3.32 7.54 5.39
CA ILE A 76 -2.23 7.08 6.26
C ILE A 76 -1.08 8.07 6.14
N ILE A 77 -0.72 8.70 7.25
CA ILE A 77 0.27 9.77 7.29
C ILE A 77 1.41 9.38 8.22
N SER A 78 2.61 9.82 7.89
CA SER A 78 3.78 9.60 8.72
C SER A 78 3.80 10.51 9.95
N GLU A 79 4.28 10.00 11.09
CA GLU A 79 4.45 10.77 12.31
C GLU A 79 5.39 11.98 12.10
N GLY A 80 4.92 13.15 12.55
CA GLY A 80 5.60 14.44 12.39
C GLY A 80 5.29 15.17 11.08
N ASP A 81 4.38 14.66 10.25
CA ASP A 81 3.98 15.28 8.98
C ASP A 81 2.58 15.93 9.06
N SER A 82 2.47 17.04 9.78
CA SER A 82 1.23 17.80 9.93
C SER A 82 0.76 18.45 8.63
N LEU A 83 1.69 18.83 7.75
CA LEU A 83 1.38 19.45 6.46
C LEU A 83 0.61 18.48 5.55
N SER A 84 0.99 17.20 5.54
CA SER A 84 0.25 16.18 4.80
C SER A 84 -1.17 15.98 5.35
N ALA A 85 -1.36 16.09 6.66
CA ALA A 85 -2.68 15.99 7.29
C ALA A 85 -3.59 17.18 6.93
N GLN A 86 -3.01 18.39 6.88
CA GLN A 86 -3.72 19.59 6.43
C GLN A 86 -4.16 19.45 4.97
N LYS A 87 -3.22 19.12 4.06
CA LYS A 87 -3.54 18.94 2.63
C LYS A 87 -4.62 17.89 2.36
N ALA A 88 -4.63 16.79 3.12
CA ALA A 88 -5.67 15.77 3.01
C ALA A 88 -7.04 16.29 3.47
N SER A 89 -7.06 17.09 4.54
CA SER A 89 -8.27 17.72 5.05
C SER A 89 -8.82 18.77 4.08
N ASP A 90 -7.94 19.59 3.50
CA ASP A 90 -8.29 20.61 2.51
C ASP A 90 -8.93 19.96 1.27
N LEU A 91 -8.35 18.86 0.78
CA LEU A 91 -8.90 18.11 -0.36
C LEU A 91 -10.31 17.55 -0.07
N GLU A 92 -10.55 17.03 1.14
CA GLU A 92 -11.88 16.53 1.51
C GLU A 92 -12.90 17.66 1.74
N GLN A 93 -12.46 18.85 2.19
CA GLN A 93 -13.31 20.04 2.29
C GLN A 93 -13.69 20.56 0.89
N ASP A 94 -12.72 20.64 -0.03
CA ASP A 94 -12.95 21.00 -1.42
C ASP A 94 -13.90 19.99 -2.10
N ALA A 95 -13.73 18.70 -1.81
CA ALA A 95 -14.62 17.64 -2.27
C ALA A 95 -16.05 17.78 -1.72
N ALA A 96 -16.18 18.05 -0.42
CA ALA A 96 -17.47 18.25 0.23
C ALA A 96 -18.22 19.46 -0.34
N SER A 97 -17.50 20.55 -0.63
CA SER A 97 -18.09 21.75 -1.24
C SER A 97 -18.70 21.49 -2.63
N LYS A 98 -18.13 20.53 -3.38
CA LYS A 98 -18.60 20.16 -4.73
C LYS A 98 -19.73 19.14 -4.72
N SER A 99 -19.97 18.47 -3.58
CA SER A 99 -20.89 17.34 -3.47
C SER A 99 -21.93 17.60 -2.36
N GLU A 100 -22.95 18.40 -2.68
CA GLU A 100 -24.02 18.82 -1.73
C GLU A 100 -24.83 17.66 -1.10
N ASN A 101 -24.83 16.46 -1.70
CA ASN A 101 -25.77 15.38 -1.34
C ASN A 101 -25.16 14.16 -0.65
N ASN A 102 -23.85 14.07 -0.41
CA ASN A 102 -23.25 12.92 0.26
C ASN A 102 -22.14 13.33 1.26
N PRO A 103 -22.24 12.96 2.54
CA PRO A 103 -21.17 13.21 3.50
C PRO A 103 -19.93 12.41 3.13
N THR A 104 -18.81 13.10 2.91
CA THR A 104 -17.51 12.48 2.65
C THR A 104 -16.97 11.88 3.95
N SER A 105 -17.12 10.56 4.11
CA SER A 105 -16.52 9.85 5.26
C SER A 105 -15.03 9.63 4.99
N TYR A 106 -14.19 10.35 5.72
CA TYR A 106 -12.75 10.18 5.71
C TYR A 106 -12.17 9.98 7.12
N GLU A 107 -11.07 9.24 7.19
CA GLU A 107 -10.33 8.99 8.43
C GLU A 107 -8.85 9.28 8.18
N ILE A 108 -8.22 10.03 9.09
CA ILE A 108 -6.76 10.26 9.05
C ILE A 108 -6.11 9.39 10.12
N VAL A 109 -5.15 8.59 9.70
CA VAL A 109 -4.43 7.66 10.57
C VAL A 109 -2.95 7.95 10.53
N VAL A 110 -2.35 8.09 11.71
CA VAL A 110 -0.91 8.39 11.84
C VAL A 110 -0.13 7.11 12.11
N VAL A 111 0.96 6.90 11.36
CA VAL A 111 1.89 5.77 11.54
C VAL A 111 3.31 6.29 11.78
N PRO A 112 4.08 5.65 12.67
CA PRO A 112 5.47 6.04 12.91
C PRO A 112 6.34 5.81 11.67
N ARG A 113 7.30 6.71 11.44
CA ARG A 113 8.21 6.63 10.29
C ARG A 113 9.16 5.44 10.41
N ALA A 114 9.36 4.71 9.31
CA ALA A 114 10.28 3.58 9.27
C ALA A 114 11.75 3.99 9.51
N ARG A 115 12.11 5.19 9.05
CA ARG A 115 13.42 5.80 9.21
C ARG A 115 13.26 7.30 9.44
N GLN A 116 13.95 7.83 10.43
CA GLN A 116 14.01 9.28 10.66
C GLN A 116 14.97 9.95 9.68
N VAL A 117 14.73 11.24 9.38
CA VAL A 117 15.64 12.02 8.55
C VAL A 117 17.00 12.10 9.26
N HIS A 118 18.10 11.89 8.53
CA HIS A 118 19.48 11.81 9.03
C HIS A 118 19.84 10.57 9.87
N GLN A 119 18.94 9.61 10.03
CA GLN A 119 19.27 8.36 10.70
C GLN A 119 20.21 7.50 9.83
N PRO A 120 21.31 6.94 10.37
CA PRO A 120 22.17 6.03 9.61
C PRO A 120 21.45 4.70 9.32
N LEU A 121 21.85 4.02 8.25
CA LEU A 121 21.19 2.79 7.79
C LEU A 121 21.27 1.66 8.85
N ILE A 122 22.29 1.69 9.70
CA ILE A 122 22.54 0.67 10.74
C ILE A 122 21.54 0.78 11.90
N THR A 123 21.09 2.00 12.25
CA THR A 123 20.11 2.17 13.34
C THR A 123 18.66 2.13 12.85
N THR A 124 18.45 1.97 11.54
CA THR A 124 17.13 1.89 10.90
C THR A 124 16.32 0.63 11.26
N PRO A 125 16.90 -0.58 11.46
CA PRO A 125 16.14 -1.79 11.76
C PRO A 125 15.20 -1.71 12.99
N PRO A 126 15.60 -1.20 14.16
CA PRO A 126 14.70 -1.12 15.31
C PRO A 126 13.54 -0.14 15.07
N THR A 127 13.78 1.01 14.44
CA THR A 127 12.71 1.97 14.11
C THR A 127 11.76 1.42 13.05
N ALA A 128 12.30 0.69 12.06
CA ALA A 128 11.52 0.00 11.06
C ALA A 128 10.65 -1.12 11.66
N LEU A 129 11.17 -1.88 12.63
CA LEU A 129 10.42 -2.91 13.35
C LEU A 129 9.30 -2.31 14.21
N TRP A 130 9.58 -1.22 14.93
CA TRP A 130 8.54 -0.49 15.67
C TRP A 130 7.44 0.01 14.75
N SER A 131 7.81 0.53 13.58
CA SER A 131 6.85 0.94 12.55
C SER A 131 6.03 -0.24 12.03
N LEU A 132 6.67 -1.38 11.78
CA LEU A 132 6.00 -2.59 11.34
C LEU A 132 4.96 -3.07 12.37
N LEU A 133 5.33 -3.15 13.65
CA LEU A 133 4.43 -3.59 14.71
C LEU A 133 3.24 -2.63 14.87
N SER A 134 3.49 -1.32 14.77
CA SER A 134 2.45 -0.29 14.86
C SER A 134 1.47 -0.39 13.69
N VAL A 135 1.98 -0.56 12.46
CA VAL A 135 1.14 -0.75 11.26
C VAL A 135 0.37 -2.06 11.32
N MET A 136 0.99 -3.16 11.77
CA MET A 136 0.30 -4.44 11.94
C MET A 136 -0.84 -4.30 12.94
N LYS A 137 -0.59 -3.69 14.11
CA LYS A 137 -1.61 -3.39 15.12
C LYS A 137 -2.75 -2.58 14.48
N LEU A 138 -2.43 -1.52 13.76
CA LEU A 138 -3.44 -0.71 13.07
C LEU A 138 -4.29 -1.54 12.10
N LEU A 139 -3.67 -2.32 11.22
CA LEU A 139 -4.40 -3.14 10.23
C LEU A 139 -5.27 -4.23 10.89
N LEU A 140 -4.82 -4.80 12.00
CA LEU A 140 -5.55 -5.81 12.78
C LEU A 140 -6.72 -5.21 13.55
N PHE A 141 -6.51 -4.09 14.25
CA PHE A 141 -7.52 -3.52 15.16
C PHE A 141 -8.48 -2.55 14.47
N SER A 142 -8.05 -1.83 13.42
CA SER A 142 -8.93 -0.94 12.64
C SER A 142 -9.73 -1.67 11.56
N GLY A 143 -9.51 -2.97 11.35
CA GLY A 143 -10.27 -3.79 10.39
C GLY A 143 -11.62 -4.28 10.90
N GLY A 144 -11.80 -4.54 12.20
CA GLY A 144 -13.01 -5.21 12.70
C GLY A 144 -13.25 -6.55 11.98
N SER A 145 -14.51 -6.92 11.75
CA SER A 145 -14.89 -8.13 10.96
C SER A 145 -14.64 -7.99 9.45
N CYS A 146 -14.21 -6.82 8.97
CA CYS A 146 -13.98 -6.52 7.56
C CYS A 146 -12.49 -6.19 7.31
N SER A 147 -12.09 -6.04 6.05
CA SER A 147 -10.72 -5.58 5.76
C SER A 147 -10.57 -4.09 6.10
N PHE A 148 -9.37 -3.67 6.51
CA PHE A 148 -9.05 -2.26 6.80
C PHE A 148 -9.47 -1.30 5.67
N SER A 149 -9.26 -1.73 4.43
CA SER A 149 -9.76 -1.11 3.20
C SER A 149 -9.77 -2.15 2.07
N ASP A 150 -10.47 -1.88 0.98
CA ASP A 150 -10.45 -2.74 -0.22
C ASP A 150 -9.14 -2.53 -1.01
N ILE A 151 -8.66 -1.28 -1.05
CA ILE A 151 -7.47 -0.85 -1.79
C ILE A 151 -6.56 -0.06 -0.85
N LEU A 152 -5.26 -0.30 -0.95
CA LEU A 152 -4.19 0.49 -0.35
C LEU A 152 -3.30 1.04 -1.48
N LEU A 153 -3.43 2.34 -1.74
CA LEU A 153 -2.64 3.10 -2.69
C LEU A 153 -1.38 3.61 -2.00
N LEU A 154 -0.24 3.34 -2.62
CA LEU A 154 1.07 3.61 -2.06
C LEU A 154 1.90 4.43 -3.04
N ASN A 155 2.52 5.48 -2.52
CA ASN A 155 3.48 6.31 -3.22
C ASN A 155 4.63 6.70 -2.26
N GLY A 156 5.85 6.83 -2.79
CA GLY A 156 7.01 7.28 -2.02
C GLY A 156 7.85 6.18 -1.34
N PRO A 157 8.79 6.57 -0.46
CA PRO A 157 9.86 5.70 0.03
C PRO A 157 9.57 5.04 1.39
N GLY A 158 10.46 4.13 1.79
CA GLY A 158 10.70 3.69 3.19
C GLY A 158 9.50 3.10 3.93
N THR A 159 8.64 3.95 4.49
CA THR A 159 7.40 3.55 5.21
C THR A 159 6.44 2.78 4.29
N CYS A 160 6.41 3.11 3.00
CA CYS A 160 5.65 2.34 2.01
C CYS A 160 6.05 0.86 1.97
N PHE A 161 7.34 0.56 2.12
CA PHE A 161 7.83 -0.82 2.18
C PHE A 161 7.33 -1.54 3.45
N ILE A 162 7.31 -0.84 4.58
CA ILE A 162 6.81 -1.38 5.85
C ILE A 162 5.31 -1.67 5.78
N LEU A 163 4.52 -0.79 5.15
CA LEU A 163 3.09 -1.02 4.90
C LEU A 163 2.85 -2.27 4.05
N CYS A 164 3.59 -2.41 2.94
CA CYS A 164 3.54 -3.62 2.12
C CYS A 164 3.91 -4.88 2.91
N LEU A 165 4.99 -4.80 3.70
CA LEU A 165 5.46 -5.92 4.51
C LEU A 165 4.41 -6.34 5.55
N ALA A 166 3.79 -5.39 6.25
CA ALA A 166 2.72 -5.65 7.20
C ALA A 166 1.54 -6.37 6.54
N VAL A 167 1.09 -5.87 5.38
CA VAL A 167 0.02 -6.51 4.61
C VAL A 167 0.42 -7.94 4.20
N TYR A 168 1.66 -8.15 3.75
CA TYR A 168 2.15 -9.47 3.38
C TYR A 168 2.21 -10.46 4.56
N ILE A 169 2.64 -10.00 5.74
CA ILE A 169 2.63 -10.82 6.96
C ILE A 169 1.20 -11.22 7.31
N LEU A 170 0.24 -10.29 7.26
CA LEU A 170 -1.16 -10.59 7.54
C LEU A 170 -1.77 -11.54 6.49
N ARG A 171 -1.43 -11.37 5.21
CA ARG A 171 -1.80 -12.30 4.12
C ARG A 171 -1.27 -13.72 4.40
N PHE A 172 -0.05 -13.82 4.92
CA PHE A 172 0.55 -15.10 5.29
C PHE A 172 -0.31 -15.85 6.32
N PHE A 173 -0.78 -15.16 7.35
CA PHE A 173 -1.71 -15.68 8.36
C PHE A 173 -3.16 -15.84 7.88
N GLY A 174 -3.47 -15.50 6.62
CA GLY A 174 -4.81 -15.64 6.06
C GLY A 174 -5.81 -14.56 6.51
N ILE A 175 -5.31 -13.46 7.07
CA ILE A 175 -6.14 -12.34 7.52
C ILE A 175 -6.56 -11.51 6.28
N PRO A 176 -7.83 -11.06 6.21
CA PRO A 176 -8.30 -10.21 5.10
C PRO A 176 -7.52 -8.90 5.01
N THR A 177 -6.89 -8.66 3.86
CA THR A 177 -6.04 -7.47 3.65
C THR A 177 -6.41 -6.73 2.36
N PRO A 178 -6.10 -5.42 2.29
CA PRO A 178 -6.34 -4.63 1.08
C PRO A 178 -5.51 -5.11 -0.11
N ARG A 179 -5.97 -4.75 -1.31
CA ARG A 179 -5.16 -4.82 -2.53
C ARG A 179 -4.12 -3.73 -2.56
N LEU A 180 -2.89 -4.08 -2.89
CA LEU A 180 -1.76 -3.16 -2.93
C LEU A 180 -1.59 -2.60 -4.34
N ILE A 181 -1.72 -1.28 -4.47
CA ILE A 181 -1.40 -0.54 -5.69
C ILE A 181 -0.24 0.39 -5.37
N TYR A 182 0.88 0.21 -6.06
CA TYR A 182 2.02 1.12 -5.95
C TYR A 182 2.15 1.96 -7.21
N VAL A 183 2.21 3.27 -7.03
CA VAL A 183 2.44 4.24 -8.10
C VAL A 183 3.84 4.82 -7.91
N GLU A 184 4.72 4.57 -8.88
CA GLU A 184 6.06 5.16 -8.89
C GLU A 184 5.96 6.68 -9.02
N SER A 185 6.89 7.38 -8.35
CA SER A 185 6.92 8.85 -8.33
C SER A 185 7.14 9.43 -9.72
N PHE A 186 6.49 10.57 -9.99
CA PHE A 186 6.58 11.28 -11.27
C PHE A 186 8.02 11.68 -11.61
N ALA A 187 8.79 12.04 -10.58
CA ALA A 187 10.20 12.45 -10.72
C ALA A 187 11.13 11.33 -11.25
N ARG A 188 10.69 10.07 -11.27
CA ARG A 188 11.50 8.93 -11.73
C ARG A 188 11.29 8.68 -13.21
N VAL A 189 12.02 9.39 -14.06
CA VAL A 189 11.93 9.25 -15.53
C VAL A 189 12.74 8.07 -16.05
N ASN A 190 14.01 7.98 -15.67
CA ASN A 190 14.97 7.06 -16.29
C ASN A 190 15.14 5.73 -15.54
N THR A 191 14.95 5.73 -14.21
CA THR A 191 15.18 4.53 -13.39
C THR A 191 14.20 4.43 -12.24
N LEU A 192 13.75 3.20 -11.95
CA LEU A 192 12.87 2.92 -10.81
C LEU A 192 13.54 3.32 -9.48
N SER A 193 12.72 3.78 -8.53
CA SER A 193 13.20 4.03 -7.17
C SER A 193 13.59 2.71 -6.50
N LEU A 194 14.38 2.77 -5.41
CA LEU A 194 14.71 1.57 -4.64
C LEU A 194 13.44 0.88 -4.12
N SER A 195 12.48 1.68 -3.62
CA SER A 195 11.17 1.19 -3.20
C SER A 195 10.40 0.58 -4.37
N GLY A 196 10.39 1.22 -5.53
CA GLY A 196 9.76 0.67 -6.73
C GLY A 196 10.37 -0.68 -7.14
N LYS A 197 11.70 -0.82 -7.16
CA LYS A 197 12.38 -2.08 -7.47
C LYS A 197 12.03 -3.21 -6.48
N LEU A 198 11.99 -2.88 -5.18
CA LEU A 198 11.68 -3.85 -4.11
C LEU A 198 10.20 -4.24 -4.08
N LEU A 199 9.31 -3.30 -4.36
CA LEU A 199 7.86 -3.52 -4.27
C LEU A 199 7.26 -4.08 -5.54
N ARG A 200 7.90 -3.89 -6.70
CA ARG A 200 7.43 -4.39 -7.99
C ARG A 200 7.04 -5.87 -8.03
N PRO A 201 7.71 -6.83 -7.37
CA PRO A 201 7.26 -8.23 -7.32
C PRO A 201 6.22 -8.52 -6.21
N VAL A 202 6.03 -7.59 -5.28
CA VAL A 202 5.22 -7.74 -4.07
C VAL A 202 3.83 -7.12 -4.25
N VAL A 203 3.69 -6.00 -4.95
CA VAL A 203 2.40 -5.29 -5.05
C VAL A 203 1.45 -5.96 -6.02
N ASP A 204 0.13 -5.86 -5.83
CA ASP A 204 -0.82 -6.49 -6.77
C ASP A 204 -0.84 -5.74 -8.12
N ARG A 205 -0.72 -4.41 -8.07
CA ARG A 205 -0.56 -3.54 -9.24
C ARG A 205 0.63 -2.61 -9.05
N PHE A 206 1.47 -2.53 -10.08
CA PHE A 206 2.61 -1.65 -10.14
C PHE A 206 2.42 -0.70 -11.31
N ILE A 207 2.26 0.59 -11.01
CA ILE A 207 1.95 1.63 -11.98
C ILE A 207 3.16 2.54 -12.13
N VAL A 208 3.52 2.83 -13.38
CA VAL A 208 4.53 3.82 -13.73
C VAL A 208 3.95 4.88 -14.65
N GLN A 209 4.60 6.05 -14.66
CA GLN A 209 4.20 7.18 -15.51
C GLN A 209 5.00 7.23 -16.82
N TRP A 210 6.21 6.66 -16.83
CA TRP A 210 7.13 6.70 -17.95
C TRP A 210 7.32 5.28 -18.54
N PRO A 211 7.10 5.09 -19.86
CA PRO A 211 7.24 3.77 -20.48
C PRO A 211 8.68 3.23 -20.42
N GLN A 212 9.68 4.11 -20.37
CA GLN A 212 11.10 3.74 -20.25
C GLN A 212 11.38 2.90 -18.99
N LEU A 213 10.59 3.07 -17.92
CA LEU A 213 10.74 2.31 -16.69
C LEU A 213 10.31 0.84 -16.83
N LEU A 214 9.53 0.51 -17.86
CA LEU A 214 9.12 -0.86 -18.18
C LEU A 214 9.91 -1.46 -19.34
N ALA A 215 10.99 -0.80 -19.79
CA ALA A 215 11.83 -1.31 -20.89
C ALA A 215 12.47 -2.68 -20.57
N ASP A 216 12.57 -3.05 -19.29
CA ASP A 216 13.07 -4.35 -18.86
C ASP A 216 12.04 -5.50 -19.00
N GLY A 217 10.84 -5.21 -19.51
CA GLY A 217 9.80 -6.20 -19.84
C GLY A 217 9.16 -6.90 -18.64
N LYS A 218 9.46 -6.49 -17.40
CA LYS A 218 8.85 -7.10 -16.21
C LYS A 218 7.50 -6.45 -15.87
N ARG A 219 6.82 -7.00 -14.88
CA ARG A 219 5.46 -6.60 -14.47
C ARG A 219 5.31 -5.09 -14.20
N GLY A 220 4.30 -4.48 -14.80
CA GLY A 220 3.86 -3.13 -14.50
C GLY A 220 2.96 -2.57 -15.59
N ASP A 221 2.14 -1.59 -15.24
CA ASP A 221 1.23 -0.90 -16.14
C ASP A 221 1.71 0.56 -16.30
N CYS A 222 1.74 1.08 -17.53
CA CYS A 222 2.10 2.47 -17.81
C CYS A 222 0.85 3.24 -18.25
N TYR A 223 0.52 4.30 -17.52
CA TYR A 223 -0.66 5.14 -17.79
C TYR A 223 -0.33 6.58 -18.18
N GLY A 224 0.96 6.94 -18.29
CA GLY A 224 1.37 8.31 -18.64
C GLY A 224 1.36 9.27 -17.46
N CYS A 225 1.14 10.56 -17.72
CA CYS A 225 1.10 11.61 -16.71
C CYS A 225 -0.16 11.45 -15.84
N LEU A 226 0.03 11.02 -14.60
CA LEU A 226 -1.06 10.83 -13.65
C LEU A 226 -1.11 11.93 -12.57
N VAL A 227 -0.05 12.73 -12.48
CA VAL A 227 0.11 13.83 -11.52
C VAL A 227 0.20 15.15 -12.28
#